data_AF-A0A1F5U780-F1
#
_entry.id   AF-A0A1F5U780-F1
#
_cell.length_a   1.000
_cell.length_b   1.000
_cell.length_c   1.000
_cell.angle_alpha   90.00
_cell.angle_beta   90.00
_cell.angle_gamma   90.00
#
_symmetry.space_group_name_H-M   'P 1'
#
loop_
_entity.id
_entity.type
_entity.pdbx_description
1 polymer ?
#
loop_
_entity_poly.entity_id
_entity_poly.type
_entity_poly.pdbx_seq_one_letter_code
_entity_poly.pdbx_strand_id
1 'polypeptide(L)' 'MKTYSVEEKIKAGAWVQSHRGYEGEKIYKIHYIKFGTEYSTGQYFTKKSATAELKKYSKP' A
#
# COMPACT_ATOMS: atom_id res chain seq x y z
N MET A 1 0.07 -12.83 7.58
CA MET A 1 0.33 -11.46 7.07
C MET A 1 1.20 -10.76 8.10
N LYS A 2 2.31 -10.11 7.72
CA LYS A 2 3.03 -9.25 8.67
C LYS A 2 2.13 -8.05 8.97
N THR A 3 1.59 -8.00 10.17
CA THR A 3 0.88 -6.84 10.73
C THR A 3 1.94 -5.81 11.09
N TYR A 4 2.21 -4.90 10.16
CA TYR A 4 2.98 -3.70 10.48
C TYR A 4 2.17 -2.88 11.48
N SER A 5 2.78 -2.53 12.60
CA SER A 5 2.17 -1.60 13.57
C SER A 5 1.85 -0.29 12.87
N VAL A 6 0.79 0.40 13.30
CA VAL A 6 0.38 1.70 12.76
C VAL A 6 1.56 2.68 12.75
N GLU A 7 2.43 2.60 13.75
CA GLU A 7 3.66 3.40 13.85
C GLU A 7 4.67 3.12 12.73
N GLU A 8 4.86 1.85 12.31
CA GLU A 8 5.74 1.52 11.19
C GLU A 8 5.19 2.03 9.86
N LYS A 9 3.87 2.02 9.70
CA LYS A 9 3.17 2.57 8.53
C LYS A 9 3.31 4.09 8.45
N ILE A 10 3.16 4.77 9.58
CA ILE A 10 3.36 6.22 9.69
C ILE A 10 4.81 6.57 9.38
N LYS A 11 5.78 5.81 9.91
CA LYS A 11 7.21 6.05 9.70
C LYS A 11 7.65 5.75 8.26
N ALA A 12 7.07 4.73 7.63
CA ALA A 12 7.33 4.37 6.24
C ALA A 12 6.69 5.36 5.24
N GLY A 13 5.63 6.07 5.64
CA GLY A 13 4.90 7.03 4.82
C GLY A 13 4.04 6.41 3.72
N ALA A 14 4.44 5.25 3.18
CA ALA A 14 3.67 4.45 2.24
C ALA A 14 3.95 2.94 2.40
N TRP A 15 2.95 2.08 2.15
CA TRP A 15 3.08 0.62 2.16
C TRP A 15 2.13 -0.06 1.17
N VAL A 16 2.43 -1.31 0.79
CA VAL A 16 1.53 -2.14 -0.03
C VAL A 16 0.67 -3.02 0.87
N GLN A 17 -0.64 -2.96 0.67
CA GLN A 17 -1.60 -3.84 1.35
C GLN A 17 -2.38 -4.67 0.34
N SER A 18 -2.57 -5.97 0.62
CA SER A 18 -3.45 -6.79 -0.22
C SER A 18 -4.91 -6.61 0.18
N HIS A 19 -5.75 -6.43 -0.82
CA HIS A 19 -7.20 -6.28 -0.73
C HIS A 19 -7.87 -7.42 -1.50
N ARG A 20 -9.16 -7.61 -1.24
CA ARG A 20 -9.99 -8.51 -2.03
C ARG A 20 -10.73 -7.68 -3.08
N GLY A 21 -10.53 -8.04 -4.34
CA GLY A 21 -11.20 -7.42 -5.48
C GLY A 21 -12.68 -7.77 -5.51
N TYR A 22 -13.41 -7.13 -6.40
CA TYR A 22 -14.86 -7.30 -6.51
C TYR A 22 -15.24 -8.73 -6.87
N GLU A 23 -14.44 -9.41 -7.68
CA GLU A 23 -14.66 -10.81 -8.07
C GLU A 23 -14.00 -11.80 -7.10
N GLY A 24 -13.54 -11.31 -5.95
CA GLY A 24 -12.85 -12.12 -4.95
C GLY A 24 -11.36 -12.32 -5.22
N GLU A 25 -10.81 -11.72 -6.29
CA GLU A 25 -9.39 -11.83 -6.62
C GLU A 25 -8.50 -11.12 -5.58
N LYS A 26 -7.25 -11.56 -5.46
CA LYS A 26 -6.29 -10.91 -4.57
C LYS A 26 -5.64 -9.74 -5.30
N ILE A 27 -6.03 -8.53 -4.93
CA ILE A 27 -5.44 -7.29 -5.42
C ILE A 27 -4.49 -6.71 -4.37
N TYR A 28 -3.63 -5.80 -4.80
CA TYR A 28 -2.69 -5.06 -3.97
C TYR A 28 -2.92 -3.58 -4.24
N LYS A 29 -3.04 -2.80 -3.17
CA LYS A 29 -3.18 -1.33 -3.24
C LYS A 29 -2.01 -0.70 -2.49
N ILE A 30 -1.60 0.48 -2.95
CA ILE A 30 -0.61 1.29 -2.25
C ILE A 30 -1.37 2.20 -1.29
N HIS A 31 -0.98 2.15 -0.03
CA HIS A 31 -1.47 3.03 1.02
C HIS A 31 -0.38 4.04 1.35
N TYR A 32 -0.76 5.27 1.64
CA TYR A 32 0.16 6.31 2.06
C TYR A 32 -0.53 7.32 2.96
N ILE A 33 0.23 7.98 3.82
CA ILE A 33 -0.30 8.99 4.73
C ILE A 33 0.04 10.38 4.20
N LYS A 34 -0.96 11.23 4.05
CA LYS A 34 -0.81 12.63 3.67
C LYS A 34 -1.63 13.50 4.62
N PHE A 35 -0.97 14.47 5.27
CA PHE A 35 -1.59 15.34 6.28
C PHE A 35 -2.31 14.56 7.41
N GLY A 36 -1.73 13.44 7.87
CA GLY A 36 -2.33 12.60 8.91
C GLY A 36 -3.54 11.75 8.46
N THR A 37 -3.91 11.82 7.18
CA THR A 37 -5.00 11.02 6.60
C THR A 37 -4.41 9.89 5.76
N GLU A 38 -4.96 8.68 5.94
CA GLU A 38 -4.63 7.52 5.10
C GLU A 38 -5.34 7.62 3.75
N TYR A 39 -4.57 7.51 2.68
CA TYR A 39 -5.04 7.40 1.31
C TYR A 39 -4.62 6.07 0.72
N SER A 40 -5.44 5.55 -0.18
CA SER A 40 -5.06 4.40 -1.00
C SER A 40 -5.17 4.73 -2.48
N THR A 41 -4.21 4.23 -3.26
CA THR A 41 -4.18 4.42 -4.71
C THR A 41 -3.68 3.17 -5.42
N GLY A 42 -4.06 3.06 -6.69
CA GLY A 42 -3.72 1.96 -7.57
C GLY A 42 -4.42 0.65 -7.22
N GLN A 43 -4.59 -0.18 -8.24
CA GLN A 43 -5.05 -1.55 -8.10
C GLN A 43 -4.09 -2.43 -8.91
N TYR A 44 -3.35 -3.27 -8.21
CA TYR A 44 -2.34 -4.13 -8.80
C TYR A 44 -2.70 -5.60 -8.55
N PHE A 45 -2.59 -6.44 -9.56
CA PHE A 45 -2.86 -7.87 -9.43
C PHE A 45 -1.69 -8.65 -8.84
N THR A 46 -0.50 -8.03 -8.75
CA THR A 46 0.69 -8.66 -8.16
C THR A 46 1.34 -7.75 -7.12
N LYS A 47 1.90 -8.37 -6.08
CA LYS A 47 2.71 -7.67 -5.06
C LYS A 47 3.91 -6.97 -5.70
N LYS A 48 4.53 -7.59 -6.72
CA LYS A 48 5.71 -7.04 -7.40
C LYS A 48 5.40 -5.72 -8.09
N SER A 49 4.28 -5.64 -8.81
CA SER A 49 3.82 -4.40 -9.45
C SER A 49 3.52 -3.32 -8.42
N ALA A 50 2.81 -3.66 -7.35
CA ALA A 50 2.49 -2.70 -6.28
C ALA A 50 3.75 -2.17 -5.58
N THR A 51 4.75 -3.02 -5.31
CA THR A 51 6.01 -2.59 -4.67
C THR A 51 6.89 -1.77 -5.62
N ALA A 52 6.87 -2.04 -6.92
CA ALA A 52 7.59 -1.23 -7.90
C ALA A 52 7.04 0.21 -7.94
N GLU A 53 5.72 0.34 -7.86
CA GLU A 53 5.03 1.62 -7.81
C GLU A 53 5.17 2.32 -6.45
N LEU A 54 5.21 1.55 -5.35
CA LEU A 54 5.48 2.08 -4.01
C LEU A 54 6.77 2.93 -3.97
N LYS A 55 7.81 2.54 -4.73
CA LYS A 55 9.06 3.31 -4.82
C LYS A 55 8.88 4.72 -5.37
N LYS A 56 7.82 4.99 -6.15
CA LYS A 56 7.49 6.35 -6.60
C LYS A 56 6.85 7.21 -5.50
N TYR A 57 6.23 6.57 -4.51
CA TYR A 57 5.56 7.22 -3.38
C TYR A 57 6.45 7.32 -2.14
N SER A 58 7.44 6.44 -2.01
CA SER A 58 8.53 6.59 -1.05
C SER A 58 9.39 7.76 -1.50
N LYS A 59 9.20 8.93 -0.89
CA LYS A 59 10.07 10.10 -1.13
C LYS A 59 11.55 9.72 -0.87
N PRO A 60 12.50 10.36 -1.57
CA PRO A 60 13.93 10.24 -1.27
C PRO A 60 14.25 10.64 0.17
#